data_AF-A0A2W6WXK7-F1
#
_entry.id   AF-A0A2W6WXK7-F1
#
_cell.length_a   1.000
_cell.length_b   1.000
_cell.length_c   1.000
_cell.angle_alpha   90.00
_cell.angle_beta   90.00
_cell.angle_gamma   90.00
#
_symmetry.space_group_name_H-M   'P 1'
#
loop_
_entity.id
_entity.type
_entity.pdbx_description
1 polymer ?
#
loop_
_entity_poly.entity_id
_entity_poly.type
_entity_poly.pdbx_seq_one_letter_code
_entity_poly.pdbx_strand_id
1 'polypeptide(L)'
;MAQSATEKPALSGTAPVAAIRNYPNGNPDLQYNPVGVRNTDSALPLHPGKAVVHDYACDGPAPGDLAFRWIFGSSVAATNRDPRVQVVQYNEDSFILRQNVCVHWEAPFTYLLFGNKGALLIDSGATADARHYPLRETVDAIITRWGQARGRSKVPLTIALTSGEDIAQNQGLVQFAGRPDTTIVPAPVEVMKRFYGLGGSWPSGTGRIDLGDRVIAVIPTPGTHRDGVSFYDPYCDFLFTGDLLFPGKINISNDRDYVASLERLQAFAARSPVKWVMGGHIEMMFVPGKYYRRFVNYKPYERVLEMSPALIDEAVVHAREVQGKDMMLIRPDFVLFNGVSPDQRTRVWPQGVPNITPPFHF
;
A
#
# COMPACT_ATOMS: atom_id res chain seq x y z
N MET A 1 55.32 -42.81 37.25
CA MET A 1 54.85 -43.53 36.04
C MET A 1 54.29 -42.52 35.08
N ALA A 2 54.73 -42.61 33.83
CA ALA A 2 54.41 -41.72 32.74
C ALA A 2 53.12 -42.15 32.00
N GLN A 3 52.67 -41.25 31.12
CA GLN A 3 51.73 -41.43 29.98
C GLN A 3 50.23 -41.53 30.36
N SER A 4 49.28 -40.96 29.64
CA SER A 4 49.26 -40.43 28.27
C SER A 4 48.15 -39.38 28.12
N ALA A 5 48.42 -38.40 27.26
CA ALA A 5 47.49 -37.42 26.74
C ALA A 5 46.33 -38.03 25.94
N THR A 6 45.26 -37.26 25.80
CA THR A 6 44.46 -37.23 24.56
C THR A 6 44.03 -35.79 24.30
N GLU A 7 44.74 -35.15 23.37
CA GLU A 7 44.36 -33.87 22.76
C GLU A 7 43.03 -34.02 22.02
N LYS A 8 42.19 -32.97 22.07
CA LYS A 8 41.24 -32.66 21.01
C LYS A 8 41.59 -31.28 20.43
N PRO A 9 41.46 -31.10 19.11
CA PRO A 9 42.16 -30.05 18.38
C PRO A 9 41.56 -28.67 18.66
N ALA A 10 42.44 -27.67 18.69
CA ALA A 10 42.07 -26.28 18.61
C ALA A 10 41.20 -26.03 17.38
N LEU A 11 39.93 -25.67 17.58
CA LEU A 11 39.15 -24.97 16.57
C LEU A 11 39.61 -23.52 16.58
N SER A 12 40.73 -23.25 15.90
CA SER A 12 41.08 -21.92 15.44
C SER A 12 40.08 -21.51 14.35
N GLY A 13 38.96 -20.99 14.80
CA GLY A 13 38.00 -20.30 13.95
C GLY A 13 37.55 -19.09 14.73
N THR A 14 38.25 -17.96 14.60
CA THR A 14 37.65 -16.66 14.84
C THR A 14 36.42 -16.56 13.94
N ALA A 15 35.24 -16.87 14.49
CA ALA A 15 34.00 -16.43 13.89
C ALA A 15 34.14 -14.92 13.70
N PRO A 16 33.80 -14.37 12.52
CA PRO A 16 33.78 -12.93 12.36
C PRO A 16 32.87 -12.41 13.46
N VAL A 17 33.42 -11.59 14.35
CA VAL A 17 32.66 -10.85 15.36
C VAL A 17 31.61 -10.10 14.54
N ALA A 18 30.37 -10.55 14.61
CA ALA A 18 29.25 -9.80 14.06
C ALA A 18 29.41 -8.40 14.65
N ALA A 19 29.67 -7.41 13.80
CA ALA A 19 29.86 -6.05 14.25
C ALA A 19 28.71 -5.74 15.20
N ILE A 20 29.04 -5.36 16.44
CA ILE A 20 28.06 -4.99 17.46
C ILE A 20 27.27 -3.84 16.83
N ARG A 21 26.07 -4.14 16.33
CA ARG A 21 25.16 -3.13 15.82
C ARG A 21 24.77 -2.32 17.05
N ASN A 22 25.30 -1.11 17.15
CA ASN A 22 24.87 -0.17 18.18
C ASN A 22 23.43 0.21 17.84
N TYR A 23 22.49 -0.33 18.59
CA TYR A 23 21.08 0.03 18.49
C TYR A 23 20.86 1.38 19.19
N PRO A 24 20.48 2.42 18.46
CA PRO A 24 20.26 3.74 19.06
C PRO A 24 19.03 3.74 19.97
N ASN A 25 18.15 2.75 19.83
CA ASN A 25 16.92 2.57 20.62
C ASN A 25 17.13 1.89 21.99
N GLY A 26 18.38 1.73 22.45
CA GLY A 26 18.69 1.07 23.72
C GLY A 26 18.75 -0.46 23.60
N ASN A 27 18.43 -1.19 24.67
CA ASN A 27 18.50 -2.66 24.67
C ASN A 27 17.27 -3.26 23.94
N PRO A 28 17.44 -3.86 22.74
CA PRO A 28 16.33 -4.40 21.96
C PRO A 28 15.66 -5.62 22.61
N ASP A 29 16.32 -6.26 23.58
CA ASP A 29 15.82 -7.46 24.28
C ASP A 29 14.79 -7.14 25.38
N LEU A 30 14.55 -5.86 25.67
CA LEU A 30 13.56 -5.46 26.67
C LEU A 30 12.14 -5.76 26.19
N GLN A 31 11.35 -6.41 27.05
CA GLN A 31 10.02 -6.95 26.72
C GLN A 31 8.96 -5.91 26.35
N TYR A 32 9.19 -4.63 26.68
CA TYR A 32 8.28 -3.54 26.33
C TYR A 32 8.52 -2.98 24.93
N ASN A 33 9.57 -3.40 24.21
CA ASN A 33 9.76 -3.02 22.81
C ASN A 33 8.81 -3.86 21.93
N PRO A 34 7.91 -3.24 21.14
CA PRO A 34 7.10 -3.95 20.18
C PRO A 34 7.93 -4.83 19.23
N VAL A 35 7.35 -5.95 18.81
CA VAL A 35 7.85 -6.75 17.69
C VAL A 35 7.92 -5.84 16.45
N GLY A 36 9.05 -5.84 15.73
CA GLY A 36 9.31 -4.90 14.63
C GLY A 36 10.17 -3.69 14.98
N VAL A 37 10.26 -3.28 16.26
CA VAL A 37 11.15 -2.16 16.68
C VAL A 37 12.61 -2.61 16.79
N ARG A 38 12.82 -3.91 17.02
CA ARG A 38 14.17 -4.49 17.13
C ARG A 38 14.93 -4.23 15.84
N ASN A 39 16.16 -3.76 16.01
CA ASN A 39 17.09 -3.42 14.94
C ASN A 39 16.76 -2.17 14.11
N THR A 40 15.71 -1.41 14.45
CA THR A 40 15.40 -0.16 13.73
C THR A 40 16.22 1.03 14.27
N ASP A 41 16.74 1.86 13.37
CA ASP A 41 17.32 3.18 13.68
C ASP A 41 16.25 4.30 13.59
N SER A 42 15.06 4.01 14.13
CA SER A 42 13.86 4.86 14.03
C SER A 42 13.93 6.12 14.90
N ALA A 43 14.76 6.13 15.96
CA ALA A 43 14.86 7.27 16.86
C ALA A 43 15.54 8.48 16.21
N LEU A 44 14.86 9.63 16.32
CA LEU A 44 15.47 10.91 15.95
C LEU A 44 16.39 11.39 17.08
N PRO A 45 17.69 11.65 16.82
CA PRO A 45 18.57 12.24 17.83
C PRO A 45 18.09 13.66 18.17
N LEU A 46 18.11 14.03 19.46
CA LEU A 46 17.61 15.33 19.94
C LEU A 46 18.33 16.53 19.32
N HIS A 47 19.59 16.37 18.90
CA HIS A 47 20.40 17.41 18.24
C HIS A 47 21.31 16.80 17.17
N PRO A 48 20.78 16.47 15.96
CA PRO A 48 21.59 15.89 14.91
C PRO A 48 22.58 16.93 14.36
N GLY A 49 23.88 16.62 14.39
CA GLY A 49 24.91 17.42 13.70
C GLY A 49 24.97 17.19 12.18
N LYS A 50 24.20 16.22 11.68
CA LYS A 50 24.11 15.82 10.26
C LYS A 50 22.71 15.28 9.96
N ALA A 51 22.35 15.16 8.69
CA ALA A 51 21.11 14.52 8.28
C ALA A 51 20.96 13.13 8.92
N VAL A 52 19.78 12.84 9.45
CA VAL A 52 19.46 11.56 10.07
C VAL A 52 19.29 10.52 8.96
N VAL A 53 19.96 9.39 9.15
CA VAL A 53 19.92 8.24 8.24
C VAL A 53 19.22 7.12 8.99
N HIS A 54 18.24 6.50 8.34
CA HIS A 54 17.52 5.35 8.86
C HIS A 54 17.95 4.12 8.06
N ASP A 55 18.35 3.04 8.71
CA ASP A 55 18.80 1.82 8.02
C ASP A 55 17.66 0.98 7.40
N TYR A 56 16.41 1.26 7.79
CA TYR A 56 15.18 0.55 7.40
C TYR A 56 15.25 -0.96 7.66
N ALA A 57 16.19 -1.43 8.48
CA ALA A 57 16.31 -2.82 8.87
C ALA A 57 15.41 -3.09 10.08
N CYS A 58 14.49 -4.04 9.96
CA CYS A 58 13.53 -4.36 11.03
C CYS A 58 13.44 -5.88 11.23
N ASP A 59 13.30 -6.34 12.46
CA ASP A 59 12.88 -7.72 12.73
C ASP A 59 11.35 -7.83 12.61
N GLY A 60 10.89 -8.14 11.39
CA GLY A 60 9.48 -8.11 11.03
C GLY A 60 9.01 -6.72 10.60
N PRO A 61 7.70 -6.51 10.44
CA PRO A 61 7.17 -5.25 9.92
C PRO A 61 7.41 -4.13 10.91
N ALA A 62 7.88 -2.99 10.41
CA ALA A 62 8.04 -1.79 11.21
C ALA A 62 6.74 -1.46 11.97
N PRO A 63 6.88 -1.10 13.26
CA PRO A 63 5.74 -0.75 14.09
C PRO A 63 5.04 0.47 13.52
N GLY A 64 3.75 0.56 13.80
CA GLY A 64 2.90 1.66 13.42
C GLY A 64 1.46 1.33 13.77
N ASP A 65 0.60 2.34 13.76
CA ASP A 65 -0.78 2.19 14.20
C ASP A 65 -1.75 2.80 13.21
N LEU A 66 -2.88 2.11 13.03
CA LEU A 66 -4.05 2.59 12.32
C LEU A 66 -5.30 2.65 13.23
N ALA A 67 -5.10 2.92 14.53
CA ALA A 67 -6.17 3.05 15.53
C ALA A 67 -6.95 4.38 15.43
N PHE A 68 -7.64 4.58 14.32
CA PHE A 68 -8.57 5.70 14.14
C PHE A 68 -9.70 5.28 13.20
N ARG A 69 -10.66 6.18 13.02
CA ARG A 69 -11.76 5.99 12.07
C ARG A 69 -11.52 6.82 10.82
N TRP A 70 -11.56 6.18 9.66
CA TRP A 70 -11.53 6.91 8.40
C TRP A 70 -12.76 7.82 8.25
N ILE A 71 -12.57 9.01 7.69
CA ILE A 71 -13.66 9.94 7.34
C ILE A 71 -14.63 9.24 6.41
N PHE A 72 -15.93 9.34 6.69
CA PHE A 72 -16.96 8.57 6.00
C PHE A 72 -17.98 9.47 5.29
N GLY A 73 -17.70 10.77 5.18
CA GLY A 73 -18.56 11.72 4.50
C GLY A 73 -19.86 12.01 5.24
N SER A 74 -20.88 12.45 4.52
CA SER A 74 -22.16 12.89 5.07
C SER A 74 -23.27 12.75 4.05
N SER A 75 -24.51 12.55 4.51
CA SER A 75 -25.69 12.45 3.63
C SER A 75 -25.88 13.69 2.77
N VAL A 76 -25.51 14.87 3.29
CA VAL A 76 -25.49 16.14 2.57
C VAL A 76 -24.05 16.65 2.50
N ALA A 77 -23.40 16.46 1.35
CA ALA A 77 -22.00 16.82 1.13
C ALA A 77 -21.69 18.29 1.43
N ALA A 78 -22.63 19.21 1.15
CA ALA A 78 -22.48 20.64 1.43
C ALA A 78 -22.37 20.98 2.93
N THR A 79 -22.78 20.06 3.82
CA THR A 79 -22.71 20.24 5.27
C THR A 79 -21.60 19.43 5.92
N ASN A 80 -20.84 18.65 5.14
CA ASN A 80 -19.74 17.85 5.64
C ASN A 80 -18.64 18.77 6.21
N ARG A 81 -18.14 18.42 7.39
CA ARG A 81 -17.09 19.16 8.10
C ARG A 81 -15.78 18.38 8.23
N ASP A 82 -15.70 17.22 7.60
CA ASP A 82 -14.47 16.42 7.57
C ASP A 82 -13.39 17.17 6.79
N PRO A 83 -12.10 16.95 7.10
CA PRO A 83 -11.02 17.51 6.29
C PRO A 83 -11.13 17.06 4.83
N ARG A 84 -10.62 17.87 3.89
CA ARG A 84 -10.57 17.50 2.47
C ARG A 84 -9.65 16.30 2.20
N VAL A 85 -8.58 16.21 2.99
CA VAL A 85 -7.63 15.09 3.02
C VAL A 85 -7.47 14.67 4.48
N GLN A 86 -7.86 13.45 4.83
CA GLN A 86 -7.47 12.89 6.13
C GLN A 86 -6.07 12.31 5.99
N VAL A 87 -5.15 12.77 6.84
CA VAL A 87 -3.77 12.28 6.87
C VAL A 87 -3.56 11.46 8.12
N VAL A 88 -2.99 10.28 7.94
CA VAL A 88 -2.62 9.38 9.03
C VAL A 88 -1.14 9.07 8.87
N GLN A 89 -0.40 9.34 9.94
CA GLN A 89 0.98 8.91 10.05
C GLN A 89 0.98 7.51 10.67
N TYR A 90 1.24 6.48 9.88
CA TYR A 90 1.33 5.10 10.37
C TYR A 90 2.57 4.94 11.26
N ASN A 91 3.71 5.45 10.78
CA ASN A 91 4.96 5.55 11.54
C ASN A 91 5.80 6.75 11.06
N GLU A 92 7.05 6.87 11.48
CA GLU A 92 7.91 8.03 11.19
C GLU A 92 8.14 8.30 9.71
N ASP A 93 8.05 7.28 8.86
CA ASP A 93 8.40 7.35 7.43
C ASP A 93 7.27 6.88 6.50
N SER A 94 6.05 6.64 7.02
CA SER A 94 4.93 6.10 6.22
C SER A 94 3.61 6.77 6.57
N PHE A 95 2.96 7.33 5.56
CA PHE A 95 1.72 8.08 5.68
C PHE A 95 0.67 7.51 4.74
N ILE A 96 -0.58 7.49 5.22
CA ILE A 96 -1.75 7.10 4.46
C ILE A 96 -2.69 8.30 4.42
N LEU A 97 -3.09 8.68 3.23
CA LEU A 97 -3.96 9.83 3.00
C LEU A 97 -5.26 9.34 2.39
N ARG A 98 -6.39 9.87 2.86
CA ARG A 98 -7.71 9.56 2.32
C ARG A 98 -8.36 10.81 1.78
N GLN A 99 -8.80 10.76 0.54
CA GLN A 99 -9.65 11.79 -0.04
C GLN A 99 -11.05 11.75 0.59
N ASN A 100 -11.61 12.92 0.90
CA ASN A 100 -12.94 13.01 1.49
C ASN A 100 -14.04 12.45 0.57
N VAL A 101 -14.89 11.58 1.13
CA VAL A 101 -16.01 10.91 0.43
C VAL A 101 -16.99 11.91 -0.20
N CYS A 102 -17.18 13.07 0.43
CA CYS A 102 -18.03 14.15 -0.10
C CYS A 102 -17.37 14.96 -1.22
N VAL A 103 -16.06 14.80 -1.44
CA VAL A 103 -15.36 15.36 -2.61
C VAL A 103 -15.40 14.38 -3.77
N HIS A 104 -15.10 13.10 -3.50
CA HIS A 104 -15.26 12.03 -4.47
C HIS A 104 -15.78 10.77 -3.77
N TRP A 105 -16.84 10.19 -4.33
CA TRP A 105 -17.59 9.08 -3.71
C TRP A 105 -16.77 7.80 -3.53
N GLU A 106 -15.73 7.58 -4.33
CA GLU A 106 -14.79 6.45 -4.11
C GLU A 106 -13.88 6.70 -2.90
N ALA A 107 -13.61 7.96 -2.55
CA ALA A 107 -12.75 8.34 -1.43
C ALA A 107 -11.38 7.65 -1.46
N PRO A 108 -10.62 7.77 -2.57
CA PRO A 108 -9.39 7.02 -2.79
C PRO A 108 -8.32 7.31 -1.73
N PHE A 109 -7.50 6.29 -1.49
CA PHE A 109 -6.31 6.37 -0.67
C PHE A 109 -5.09 6.70 -1.52
N THR A 110 -4.17 7.48 -0.96
CA THR A 110 -2.83 7.67 -1.49
C THR A 110 -1.81 7.39 -0.39
N TYR A 111 -0.64 6.88 -0.77
CA TYR A 111 0.38 6.43 0.19
C TYR A 111 1.65 7.22 0.00
N LEU A 112 2.15 7.85 1.05
CA LEU A 112 3.39 8.64 1.02
C LEU A 112 4.45 7.96 1.89
N LEU A 113 5.50 7.46 1.24
CA LEU A 113 6.58 6.70 1.86
C LEU A 113 7.89 7.48 1.76
N PHE A 114 8.67 7.50 2.82
CA PHE A 114 9.97 8.16 2.88
C PHE A 114 11.14 7.16 2.94
N GLY A 115 12.25 7.55 2.32
CA GLY A 115 13.55 6.90 2.39
C GLY A 115 14.69 7.93 2.58
N ASN A 116 15.95 7.48 2.67
CA ASN A 116 17.09 8.37 2.89
C ASN A 116 17.45 9.29 1.70
N LYS A 117 16.88 9.11 0.52
CA LYS A 117 17.18 9.88 -0.70
C LYS A 117 15.95 10.58 -1.29
N GLY A 118 14.75 10.25 -0.84
CA GLY A 118 13.53 10.86 -1.36
C GLY A 118 12.27 10.22 -0.78
N ALA A 119 11.14 10.61 -1.35
CA ALA A 119 9.81 10.10 -1.02
C ALA A 119 9.13 9.50 -2.26
N LEU A 120 8.21 8.57 -2.04
CA LEU A 120 7.30 8.00 -3.03
C LEU A 120 5.87 8.33 -2.65
N LEU A 121 5.13 8.95 -3.57
CA LEU A 121 3.68 9.04 -3.51
C LEU A 121 3.09 7.99 -4.47
N ILE A 122 2.35 7.04 -3.91
CA ILE A 122 1.59 6.04 -4.66
C ILE A 122 0.16 6.55 -4.82
N ASP A 123 -0.26 6.67 -6.07
CA ASP A 123 -1.53 7.25 -6.50
C ASP A 123 -1.71 8.73 -6.12
N SER A 124 -2.72 9.36 -6.68
CA SER A 124 -2.97 10.81 -6.57
C SER A 124 -4.45 11.17 -6.39
N GLY A 125 -5.32 10.19 -6.16
CA GLY A 125 -6.75 10.38 -5.95
C GLY A 125 -7.54 10.85 -7.18
N ALA A 126 -8.82 11.10 -6.97
CA ALA A 126 -9.83 11.23 -8.02
C ALA A 126 -10.18 12.69 -8.39
N THR A 127 -9.52 13.68 -7.80
CA THR A 127 -9.90 15.09 -8.02
C THR A 127 -8.71 15.98 -8.34
N ALA A 128 -8.79 16.60 -9.53
CA ALA A 128 -7.78 17.53 -10.02
C ALA A 128 -7.79 18.89 -9.30
N ASP A 129 -8.98 19.40 -8.92
CA ASP A 129 -9.13 20.74 -8.34
C ASP A 129 -8.63 20.80 -6.89
N ALA A 130 -7.50 21.49 -6.68
CA ALA A 130 -6.87 21.67 -5.38
C ALA A 130 -7.77 22.37 -4.36
N ARG A 131 -8.78 23.15 -4.77
CA ARG A 131 -9.74 23.77 -3.83
C ARG A 131 -10.64 22.74 -3.15
N HIS A 132 -10.85 21.60 -3.81
CA HIS A 132 -11.67 20.50 -3.32
C HIS A 132 -10.83 19.38 -2.72
N TYR A 133 -9.66 19.10 -3.31
CA TYR A 133 -8.71 18.09 -2.84
C TYR A 133 -7.27 18.64 -2.90
N PRO A 134 -6.78 19.35 -1.87
CA PRO A 134 -5.47 20.01 -1.87
C PRO A 134 -4.33 19.00 -1.59
N LEU A 135 -4.18 17.99 -2.45
CA LEU A 135 -3.22 16.91 -2.25
C LEU A 135 -1.77 17.42 -2.27
N ARG A 136 -1.40 18.26 -3.25
CA ARG A 136 -0.03 18.78 -3.33
C ARG A 136 0.34 19.58 -2.09
N GLU A 137 -0.52 20.51 -1.66
CA GLU A 137 -0.27 21.32 -0.46
C GLU A 137 -0.07 20.43 0.77
N THR A 138 -0.91 19.40 0.92
CA THR A 138 -0.82 18.42 2.00
C THR A 138 0.50 17.65 1.96
N VAL A 139 0.90 17.13 0.80
CA VAL A 139 2.15 16.39 0.60
C VAL A 139 3.37 17.28 0.85
N ASP A 140 3.35 18.52 0.36
CA ASP A 140 4.44 19.49 0.56
C ASP A 140 4.63 19.84 2.04
N ALA A 141 3.52 19.98 2.80
CA ALA A 141 3.58 20.21 4.24
C ALA A 141 4.19 19.02 4.99
N ILE A 142 3.80 17.78 4.64
CA ILE A 142 4.37 16.57 5.25
C ILE A 142 5.85 16.45 4.92
N ILE A 143 6.23 16.60 3.65
CA ILE A 143 7.63 16.55 3.21
C ILE A 143 8.48 17.60 3.91
N THR A 144 7.98 18.82 4.06
CA THR A 144 8.69 19.90 4.76
C THR A 144 8.95 19.54 6.22
N ARG A 145 7.91 19.10 6.94
CA ARG A 145 8.03 18.71 8.36
C ARG A 145 8.97 17.52 8.53
N TRP A 146 8.83 16.49 7.68
CA TRP A 146 9.69 15.31 7.71
C TRP A 146 11.15 15.67 7.42
N GLY A 147 11.39 16.51 6.41
CA GLY A 147 12.71 17.00 6.06
C GLY A 147 13.38 17.76 7.21
N GLN A 148 12.64 18.66 7.88
CA GLN A 148 13.12 19.37 9.07
C GLN A 148 13.53 18.39 10.19
N ALA A 149 12.67 17.41 10.49
CA ALA A 149 12.93 16.41 11.52
C ALA A 149 14.16 15.54 11.21
N ARG A 150 14.44 15.29 9.92
CA ARG A 150 15.57 14.47 9.46
C ARG A 150 16.82 15.29 9.08
N GLY A 151 16.82 16.60 9.30
CA GLY A 151 17.95 17.47 8.94
C GLY A 151 18.20 17.54 7.43
N ARG A 152 17.14 17.53 6.62
CA ARG A 152 17.16 17.53 5.15
C ARG A 152 16.48 18.79 4.61
N SER A 153 17.24 19.59 3.88
CA SER A 153 16.72 20.79 3.21
C SER A 153 16.02 20.51 1.88
N LYS A 154 16.23 19.32 1.30
CA LYS A 154 15.59 18.86 0.07
C LYS A 154 15.22 17.38 0.19
N VAL A 155 14.01 17.06 -0.27
CA VAL A 155 13.48 15.70 -0.33
C VAL A 155 12.81 15.53 -1.69
N PRO A 156 13.51 14.91 -2.67
CA PRO A 156 12.92 14.61 -3.97
C PRO A 156 11.66 13.74 -3.83
N LEU A 157 10.67 13.96 -4.70
CA LEU A 157 9.43 13.18 -4.73
C LEU A 157 9.34 12.38 -6.02
N THR A 158 9.08 11.08 -5.92
CA THR A 158 8.61 10.27 -7.05
C THR A 158 7.12 10.03 -6.90
N ILE A 159 6.35 10.21 -7.98
CA ILE A 159 4.92 9.91 -8.02
C ILE A 159 4.70 8.76 -8.98
N ALA A 160 4.16 7.65 -8.47
CA ALA A 160 3.86 6.44 -9.23
C ALA A 160 2.39 6.10 -9.06
N LEU A 161 1.80 5.50 -10.09
CA LEU A 161 0.40 5.08 -10.06
C LEU A 161 0.34 3.54 -10.04
N THR A 162 -0.62 2.99 -9.30
CA THR A 162 -0.97 1.56 -9.41
C THR A 162 -1.55 1.24 -10.78
N SER A 163 -2.13 2.22 -11.46
CA SER A 163 -2.41 2.22 -12.91
C SER A 163 -2.56 3.64 -13.43
N GLY A 164 -2.04 3.91 -14.64
CA GLY A 164 -2.28 5.16 -15.36
C GLY A 164 -3.66 5.24 -16.00
N GLU A 165 -4.36 4.11 -16.16
CA GLU A 165 -5.72 4.05 -16.71
C GLU A 165 -6.79 4.37 -15.68
N ASP A 166 -6.44 4.26 -14.40
CA ASP A 166 -7.37 4.45 -13.30
C ASP A 166 -7.63 5.94 -12.99
N ILE A 167 -8.73 6.45 -13.55
CA ILE A 167 -9.16 7.83 -13.30
C ILE A 167 -9.61 8.07 -11.86
N ALA A 168 -9.91 7.04 -11.08
CA ALA A 168 -10.21 7.20 -9.65
C ALA A 168 -8.95 7.50 -8.83
N GLN A 169 -7.77 7.22 -9.39
CA GLN A 169 -6.50 7.28 -8.67
C GLN A 169 -5.49 8.28 -9.25
N ASN A 170 -5.71 8.83 -10.45
CA ASN A 170 -4.68 9.61 -11.15
C ASN A 170 -4.97 11.10 -11.35
N GLN A 171 -6.14 11.62 -10.94
CA GLN A 171 -6.58 12.96 -11.32
C GLN A 171 -5.88 14.07 -10.53
N GLY A 172 -5.45 13.80 -9.29
CA GLY A 172 -4.68 14.77 -8.50
C GLY A 172 -3.26 15.00 -9.03
N LEU A 173 -2.79 14.17 -9.97
CA LEU A 173 -1.45 14.28 -10.56
C LEU A 173 -1.18 15.67 -11.16
N VAL A 174 -2.22 16.33 -11.70
CA VAL A 174 -2.11 17.67 -12.31
C VAL A 174 -1.60 18.72 -11.33
N GLN A 175 -1.86 18.54 -10.03
CA GLN A 175 -1.45 19.50 -9.00
C GLN A 175 0.07 19.56 -8.86
N PHE A 176 0.76 18.47 -9.18
CA PHE A 176 2.21 18.33 -9.10
C PHE A 176 2.95 18.86 -10.33
N ALA A 177 2.24 19.37 -11.34
CA ALA A 177 2.85 20.02 -12.48
C ALA A 177 3.77 21.18 -12.02
N GLY A 178 5.02 21.16 -12.49
CA GLY A 178 6.02 22.17 -12.16
C GLY A 178 6.50 22.14 -10.70
N ARG A 179 6.16 21.12 -9.90
CA ARG A 179 6.75 20.95 -8.57
C ARG A 179 8.25 20.66 -8.70
N PRO A 180 9.15 21.44 -8.06
CA PRO A 180 10.58 21.18 -8.09
C PRO A 180 10.96 19.80 -7.56
N ASP A 181 12.10 19.26 -7.98
CA ASP A 181 12.67 18.00 -7.50
C ASP A 181 11.66 16.83 -7.50
N THR A 182 10.80 16.76 -8.52
CA THR A 182 9.71 15.79 -8.63
C THR A 182 9.80 14.99 -9.92
N THR A 183 9.74 13.66 -9.80
CA THR A 183 9.66 12.72 -10.92
C THR A 183 8.27 12.12 -10.94
N ILE A 184 7.54 12.32 -12.03
CA ILE A 184 6.28 11.62 -12.29
C ILE A 184 6.61 10.44 -13.22
N VAL A 185 6.21 9.23 -12.82
CA VAL A 185 6.41 8.04 -13.66
C VAL A 185 5.68 8.26 -15.01
N PRO A 186 6.36 8.03 -16.15
CA PRO A 186 5.74 8.27 -17.46
C PRO A 186 4.53 7.39 -17.72
N ALA A 187 3.42 7.98 -18.18
CA ALA A 187 2.18 7.27 -18.49
C ALA A 187 2.27 6.25 -19.65
N PRO A 188 3.03 6.48 -20.75
CA PRO A 188 3.11 5.48 -21.82
C PRO A 188 3.71 4.17 -21.32
N VAL A 189 2.95 3.08 -21.42
CA VAL A 189 3.24 1.79 -20.78
C VAL A 189 4.66 1.27 -21.07
N GLU A 190 5.16 1.42 -22.29
CA GLU A 190 6.52 0.97 -22.65
C GLU A 190 7.62 1.81 -21.98
N VAL A 191 7.36 3.10 -21.76
CA VAL A 191 8.27 3.99 -21.03
C VAL A 191 8.20 3.71 -19.53
N MET A 192 6.99 3.50 -18.99
CA MET A 192 6.76 3.07 -17.61
C MET A 192 7.50 1.79 -17.27
N LYS A 193 7.37 0.75 -18.12
CA LYS A 193 8.10 -0.52 -17.97
C LYS A 193 9.61 -0.29 -17.90
N ARG A 194 10.18 0.54 -18.79
CA ARG A 194 11.62 0.85 -18.75
C ARG A 194 12.01 1.62 -17.49
N PHE A 195 11.18 2.57 -17.04
CA PHE A 195 11.42 3.32 -15.80
C PHE A 195 11.58 2.38 -14.60
N TYR A 196 10.74 1.35 -14.49
CA TYR A 196 10.83 0.35 -13.43
C TYR A 196 11.87 -0.76 -13.66
N GLY A 197 12.58 -0.77 -14.80
CA GLY A 197 13.51 -1.85 -15.15
C GLY A 197 12.84 -3.14 -15.65
N LEU A 198 11.60 -3.06 -16.12
CA LEU A 198 10.74 -4.18 -16.54
C LEU A 198 10.65 -4.38 -18.07
N GLY A 199 11.37 -3.57 -18.87
CA GLY A 199 11.24 -3.56 -20.33
C GLY A 199 11.45 -4.90 -21.05
N GLY A 200 12.27 -5.81 -20.48
CA GLY A 200 12.55 -7.13 -21.04
C GLY A 200 11.95 -8.30 -20.26
N SER A 201 11.25 -8.04 -19.15
CA SER A 201 10.80 -9.07 -18.22
C SER A 201 9.32 -8.94 -17.84
N TRP A 202 8.61 -7.92 -18.33
CA TRP A 202 7.18 -7.76 -18.10
C TRP A 202 6.37 -8.94 -18.68
N PRO A 203 5.35 -9.47 -17.96
CA PRO A 203 4.93 -9.13 -16.59
C PRO A 203 5.59 -10.01 -15.51
N SER A 204 6.50 -10.91 -15.86
CA SER A 204 7.06 -11.91 -14.92
C SER A 204 8.17 -11.37 -14.01
N GLY A 205 8.82 -10.27 -14.39
CA GLY A 205 9.88 -9.62 -13.62
C GLY A 205 9.36 -8.83 -12.41
N THR A 206 10.30 -8.31 -11.61
CA THR A 206 10.01 -7.37 -10.52
C THR A 206 10.92 -6.17 -10.69
N GLY A 207 10.32 -4.98 -10.79
CA GLY A 207 10.99 -3.70 -10.85
C GLY A 207 11.25 -3.13 -9.47
N ARG A 208 11.89 -1.96 -9.39
CA ARG A 208 12.25 -1.33 -8.09
C ARG A 208 12.19 0.19 -8.15
N ILE A 209 11.87 0.80 -7.02
CA ILE A 209 12.07 2.23 -6.73
C ILE A 209 12.94 2.31 -5.46
N ASP A 210 14.15 2.85 -5.56
CA ASP A 210 15.06 3.01 -4.42
C ASP A 210 14.88 4.41 -3.81
N LEU A 211 14.37 4.46 -2.58
CA LEU A 211 14.19 5.69 -1.82
C LEU A 211 15.41 6.03 -0.96
N GLY A 212 16.53 5.33 -1.11
CA GLY A 212 17.70 5.42 -0.25
C GLY A 212 17.57 4.47 0.91
N ASP A 213 17.98 3.22 0.71
CA ASP A 213 18.00 2.10 1.67
C ASP A 213 16.62 1.47 1.93
N ARG A 214 15.52 2.21 1.72
CA ARG A 214 14.17 1.65 1.59
C ARG A 214 13.83 1.42 0.12
N VAL A 215 13.92 0.17 -0.33
CA VAL A 215 13.68 -0.20 -1.74
C VAL A 215 12.30 -0.82 -1.94
N ILE A 216 11.44 -0.10 -2.65
CA ILE A 216 10.08 -0.54 -2.98
C ILE A 216 10.14 -1.47 -4.19
N ALA A 217 9.60 -2.68 -4.07
CA ALA A 217 9.47 -3.60 -5.19
C ALA A 217 8.23 -3.23 -6.02
N VAL A 218 8.33 -3.31 -7.35
CA VAL A 218 7.26 -3.02 -8.30
C VAL A 218 6.91 -4.31 -9.02
N ILE A 219 5.71 -4.84 -8.76
CA ILE A 219 5.25 -6.13 -9.27
C ILE A 219 4.22 -5.85 -10.37
N PRO A 220 4.45 -6.27 -11.62
CA PRO A 220 3.43 -6.18 -12.67
C PRO A 220 2.18 -6.92 -12.23
N THR A 221 1.03 -6.26 -12.30
CA THR A 221 -0.28 -6.84 -12.01
C THR A 221 -1.34 -6.38 -13.03
N PRO A 222 -1.15 -6.65 -14.33
CA PRO A 222 -2.20 -6.39 -15.32
C PRO A 222 -3.45 -7.23 -15.02
N GLY A 223 -4.63 -6.73 -15.34
CA GLY A 223 -5.90 -7.46 -15.13
C GLY A 223 -7.09 -6.52 -15.05
N THR A 224 -7.21 -5.78 -13.94
CA THR A 224 -8.16 -4.65 -13.81
C THR A 224 -7.82 -3.57 -14.83
N HIS A 225 -6.53 -3.25 -14.95
CA HIS A 225 -5.98 -2.31 -15.95
C HIS A 225 -4.81 -2.96 -16.67
N ARG A 226 -4.53 -2.57 -17.91
CA ARG A 226 -3.47 -3.24 -18.72
C ARG A 226 -2.06 -2.89 -18.26
N ASP A 227 -1.91 -1.74 -17.60
CA ASP A 227 -0.65 -1.20 -17.09
C ASP A 227 -0.51 -1.38 -15.57
N GLY A 228 -1.41 -2.15 -14.96
CA GLY A 228 -1.48 -2.32 -13.51
C GLY A 228 -0.17 -2.81 -12.89
N VAL A 229 0.20 -2.20 -11.77
CA VAL A 229 1.34 -2.60 -10.92
C VAL A 229 0.94 -2.55 -9.44
N SER A 230 1.53 -3.45 -8.66
CA SER A 230 1.48 -3.42 -7.19
C SER A 230 2.84 -3.01 -6.63
N PHE A 231 2.85 -2.30 -5.51
CA PHE A 231 4.07 -1.87 -4.84
C PHE A 231 4.21 -2.61 -3.52
N TYR A 232 5.39 -3.16 -3.24
CA TYR A 232 5.68 -3.79 -1.96
C TYR A 232 6.75 -3.01 -1.21
N ASP A 233 6.40 -2.60 0.01
CA ASP A 233 7.29 -1.94 0.96
C ASP A 233 7.81 -2.95 2.00
N PRO A 234 9.10 -3.31 1.96
CA PRO A 234 9.69 -4.25 2.91
C PRO A 234 9.89 -3.67 4.31
N TYR A 235 9.76 -2.35 4.48
CA TYR A 235 9.90 -1.73 5.80
C TYR A 235 8.64 -1.99 6.65
N CYS A 236 7.44 -1.80 6.10
CA CYS A 236 6.19 -2.06 6.82
C CYS A 236 5.54 -3.43 6.50
N ASP A 237 6.11 -4.19 5.57
CA ASP A 237 5.50 -5.36 4.92
C ASP A 237 4.12 -5.05 4.31
N PHE A 238 3.99 -3.88 3.68
CA PHE A 238 2.75 -3.46 3.01
C PHE A 238 2.80 -3.78 1.53
N LEU A 239 1.72 -4.38 1.02
CA LEU A 239 1.51 -4.62 -0.40
C LEU A 239 0.39 -3.71 -0.92
N PHE A 240 0.75 -2.65 -1.64
CA PHE A 240 -0.19 -1.71 -2.24
C PHE A 240 -0.67 -2.24 -3.60
N THR A 241 -1.96 -2.54 -3.70
CA THR A 241 -2.56 -3.25 -4.85
C THR A 241 -3.47 -2.36 -5.68
N GLY A 242 -3.73 -1.12 -5.26
CA GLY A 242 -4.67 -0.23 -5.94
C GLY A 242 -6.02 -0.91 -6.15
N ASP A 243 -6.53 -0.85 -7.38
CA ASP A 243 -7.81 -1.44 -7.77
C ASP A 243 -7.69 -2.90 -8.29
N LEU A 244 -6.53 -3.55 -8.15
CA LEU A 244 -6.38 -4.99 -8.42
C LEU A 244 -7.09 -5.82 -7.35
N LEU A 245 -6.84 -5.51 -6.08
CA LEU A 245 -7.44 -6.19 -4.94
C LEU A 245 -7.61 -5.16 -3.84
N PHE A 246 -8.86 -4.93 -3.43
CA PHE A 246 -9.22 -3.94 -2.42
C PHE A 246 -10.59 -4.32 -1.85
N PRO A 247 -11.02 -3.74 -0.71
CA PRO A 247 -12.31 -4.03 -0.13
C PRO A 247 -13.43 -3.32 -0.92
N GLY A 248 -13.71 -3.78 -2.13
CA GLY A 248 -14.76 -3.23 -2.98
C GLY A 248 -15.09 -4.03 -4.23
N LYS A 249 -15.66 -3.34 -5.22
CA LYS A 249 -16.10 -3.91 -6.49
C LYS A 249 -14.97 -3.84 -7.51
N ILE A 250 -14.42 -5.00 -7.86
CA ILE A 250 -13.28 -5.12 -8.77
C ILE A 250 -13.81 -5.40 -10.18
N ASN A 251 -13.58 -4.46 -11.09
CA ASN A 251 -13.92 -4.61 -12.50
C ASN A 251 -12.74 -5.24 -13.24
N ILE A 252 -12.93 -6.45 -13.76
CA ILE A 252 -11.89 -7.20 -14.46
C ILE A 252 -11.93 -6.84 -15.95
N SER A 253 -10.88 -6.20 -16.44
CA SER A 253 -10.75 -5.87 -17.87
C SER A 253 -10.21 -7.04 -18.70
N ASN A 254 -9.28 -7.82 -18.13
CA ASN A 254 -8.74 -9.05 -18.72
C ASN A 254 -8.61 -10.12 -17.63
N ASP A 255 -9.44 -11.15 -17.69
CA ASP A 255 -9.52 -12.19 -16.67
C ASP A 255 -8.31 -13.13 -16.64
N ARG A 256 -7.68 -13.40 -17.79
CA ARG A 256 -6.44 -14.18 -17.88
C ARG A 256 -5.30 -13.47 -17.20
N ASP A 257 -5.12 -12.18 -17.49
CA ASP A 257 -4.09 -11.36 -16.85
C ASP A 257 -4.39 -11.18 -15.36
N TYR A 258 -5.65 -10.96 -14.99
CA TYR A 258 -6.08 -10.81 -13.60
C TYR A 258 -5.76 -12.05 -12.75
N VAL A 259 -6.11 -13.25 -13.23
CA VAL A 259 -5.76 -14.53 -12.57
C VAL A 259 -4.24 -14.67 -12.45
N ALA A 260 -3.51 -14.47 -13.55
CA ALA A 260 -2.05 -14.59 -13.55
C ALA A 260 -1.37 -13.57 -12.61
N SER A 261 -1.98 -12.40 -12.42
CA SER A 261 -1.50 -11.37 -11.50
C SER A 261 -1.73 -11.70 -10.04
N LEU A 262 -2.89 -12.25 -9.71
CA LEU A 262 -3.15 -12.74 -8.35
C LEU A 262 -2.25 -13.93 -8.00
N GLU A 263 -2.01 -14.85 -8.93
CA GLU A 263 -1.06 -15.97 -8.74
C GLU A 263 0.38 -15.46 -8.53
N ARG A 264 0.78 -14.39 -9.23
CA ARG A 264 2.08 -13.74 -9.03
C ARG A 264 2.20 -13.11 -7.65
N LEU A 265 1.14 -12.44 -7.17
CA LEU A 265 1.09 -11.90 -5.81
C LEU A 265 1.09 -12.99 -4.75
N GLN A 266 0.36 -14.10 -4.98
CA GLN A 266 0.38 -15.28 -4.10
C GLN A 266 1.80 -15.84 -3.99
N ALA A 267 2.47 -16.07 -5.13
CA ALA A 267 3.85 -16.55 -5.15
C ALA A 267 4.84 -15.55 -4.52
N PHE A 268 4.54 -14.25 -4.59
CA PHE A 268 5.32 -13.20 -3.93
C PHE A 268 5.13 -13.24 -2.40
N ALA A 269 3.89 -13.27 -1.93
CA ALA A 269 3.57 -13.34 -0.50
C ALA A 269 4.08 -14.63 0.17
N ALA A 270 4.23 -15.73 -0.59
CA ALA A 270 4.84 -16.95 -0.09
C ALA A 270 6.35 -16.85 0.19
N ARG A 271 7.05 -15.87 -0.41
CA ARG A 271 8.52 -15.68 -0.27
C ARG A 271 8.91 -14.38 0.40
N SER A 272 7.96 -13.50 0.65
CA SER A 272 8.18 -12.18 1.24
C SER A 272 7.09 -11.93 2.27
N PRO A 273 7.44 -11.51 3.50
CA PRO A 273 6.45 -11.25 4.53
C PRO A 273 5.50 -10.13 4.08
N VAL A 274 4.20 -10.35 4.23
CA VAL A 274 3.16 -9.34 3.98
C VAL A 274 2.33 -9.22 5.24
N LYS A 275 2.36 -8.05 5.88
CA LYS A 275 1.51 -7.72 7.01
C LYS A 275 0.12 -7.35 6.53
N TRP A 276 0.02 -6.40 5.60
CA TRP A 276 -1.25 -5.92 5.06
C TRP A 276 -1.22 -5.75 3.55
N VAL A 277 -2.33 -6.09 2.91
CA VAL A 277 -2.66 -5.69 1.54
C VAL A 277 -3.49 -4.40 1.61
N MET A 278 -3.08 -3.39 0.87
CA MET A 278 -3.58 -2.01 0.95
C MET A 278 -4.14 -1.59 -0.42
N GLY A 279 -5.46 -1.43 -0.51
CA GLY A 279 -6.17 -1.15 -1.76
C GLY A 279 -6.29 0.33 -2.12
N GLY A 280 -6.96 0.61 -3.25
CA GLY A 280 -7.18 1.99 -3.72
C GLY A 280 -8.32 2.73 -3.02
N HIS A 281 -9.37 2.04 -2.56
CA HIS A 281 -10.52 2.61 -1.84
C HIS A 281 -11.30 1.52 -1.09
N ILE A 282 -12.39 1.92 -0.41
CA ILE A 282 -13.31 1.02 0.27
C ILE A 282 -14.74 1.22 -0.27
N GLU A 283 -15.34 0.12 -0.69
CA GLU A 283 -16.76 0.06 -1.07
C GLU A 283 -17.53 -1.00 -0.30
N MET A 284 -16.85 -2.03 0.22
CA MET A 284 -17.47 -3.02 1.09
C MET A 284 -17.88 -2.40 2.42
N MET A 285 -18.98 -2.91 2.96
CA MET A 285 -19.40 -2.61 4.33
C MET A 285 -18.68 -3.56 5.30
N PHE A 286 -18.72 -3.25 6.60
CA PHE A 286 -18.29 -4.19 7.63
C PHE A 286 -19.10 -5.50 7.63
N VAL A 287 -20.29 -5.49 7.01
CA VAL A 287 -21.16 -6.65 6.83
C VAL A 287 -20.68 -7.44 5.60
N PRO A 288 -20.30 -8.73 5.76
CA PRO A 288 -19.78 -9.55 4.67
C PRO A 288 -20.67 -9.56 3.42
N GLY A 289 -20.07 -9.34 2.24
CA GLY A 289 -20.75 -9.39 0.95
C GLY A 289 -21.71 -8.22 0.67
N LYS A 290 -21.82 -7.26 1.57
CA LYS A 290 -22.57 -6.01 1.36
C LYS A 290 -21.58 -4.90 1.00
N TYR A 291 -22.00 -4.03 0.08
CA TYR A 291 -21.21 -2.91 -0.40
C TYR A 291 -22.10 -1.71 -0.68
N TYR A 292 -21.50 -0.52 -0.65
CA TYR A 292 -22.16 0.71 -1.02
C TYR A 292 -22.40 0.78 -2.52
N ARG A 293 -23.54 1.35 -2.89
CA ARG A 293 -23.79 1.72 -4.29
C ARG A 293 -22.82 2.82 -4.72
N ARG A 294 -22.58 2.88 -6.03
CA ARG A 294 -21.84 3.99 -6.63
C ARG A 294 -22.49 5.33 -6.27
N PHE A 295 -21.67 6.37 -6.19
CA PHE A 295 -22.09 7.75 -5.88
C PHE A 295 -22.63 8.00 -4.47
N VAL A 296 -22.54 7.02 -3.56
CA VAL A 296 -22.87 7.23 -2.14
C VAL A 296 -21.75 8.06 -1.47
N ASN A 297 -22.11 9.24 -0.98
CA ASN A 297 -21.20 10.18 -0.30
C ASN A 297 -21.20 10.02 1.23
N TYR A 298 -21.94 9.05 1.76
CA TYR A 298 -22.04 8.75 3.19
C TYR A 298 -21.86 7.25 3.45
N LYS A 299 -20.69 6.89 3.98
CA LYS A 299 -20.26 5.49 4.13
C LYS A 299 -19.82 5.15 5.56
N PRO A 300 -20.67 5.35 6.60
CA PRO A 300 -20.26 5.21 8.01
C PRO A 300 -19.87 3.79 8.46
N TYR A 301 -20.25 2.79 7.67
CA TYR A 301 -20.13 1.35 7.93
C TYR A 301 -19.16 0.65 6.97
N GLU A 302 -18.17 1.36 6.44
CA GLU A 302 -17.12 0.75 5.61
C GLU A 302 -16.38 -0.39 6.30
N ARG A 303 -15.86 -1.30 5.48
CA ARG A 303 -14.84 -2.26 5.90
C ARG A 303 -13.55 -1.52 6.27
N VAL A 304 -12.63 -2.22 6.94
CA VAL A 304 -11.28 -1.70 7.19
C VAL A 304 -10.47 -1.68 5.89
N LEU A 305 -9.47 -0.80 5.81
CA LEU A 305 -8.58 -0.69 4.65
C LEU A 305 -7.62 -1.89 4.60
N GLU A 306 -7.11 -2.28 5.76
CA GLU A 306 -6.10 -3.30 5.93
C GLU A 306 -6.70 -4.68 5.66
N MET A 307 -6.24 -5.34 4.60
CA MET A 307 -6.65 -6.70 4.29
C MET A 307 -5.54 -7.68 4.65
N SER A 308 -5.92 -8.82 5.23
CA SER A 308 -5.00 -9.93 5.51
C SER A 308 -4.41 -10.48 4.20
N PRO A 309 -3.13 -10.91 4.17
CA PRO A 309 -2.55 -11.57 3.00
C PRO A 309 -3.29 -12.84 2.55
N ALA A 310 -4.01 -13.51 3.46
CA ALA A 310 -4.85 -14.66 3.12
C ALA A 310 -5.95 -14.33 2.08
N LEU A 311 -6.32 -13.05 1.95
CA LEU A 311 -7.27 -12.63 0.94
C LEU A 311 -6.73 -12.79 -0.49
N ILE A 312 -5.42 -12.81 -0.69
CA ILE A 312 -4.80 -13.09 -2.00
C ILE A 312 -5.15 -14.53 -2.42
N ASP A 313 -5.06 -15.49 -1.50
CA ASP A 313 -5.40 -16.89 -1.78
C ASP A 313 -6.88 -17.06 -2.14
N GLU A 314 -7.77 -16.39 -1.39
CA GLU A 314 -9.19 -16.36 -1.70
C GLU A 314 -9.46 -15.73 -3.07
N ALA A 315 -8.80 -14.60 -3.38
CA ALA A 315 -8.95 -13.92 -4.65
C ALA A 315 -8.51 -14.80 -5.83
N VAL A 316 -7.40 -15.56 -5.72
CA VAL A 316 -6.97 -16.51 -6.78
C VAL A 316 -8.04 -17.56 -7.06
N VAL A 317 -8.63 -18.15 -6.01
CA VAL A 317 -9.68 -19.17 -6.16
C VAL A 317 -10.88 -18.62 -6.92
N HIS A 318 -11.36 -17.44 -6.54
CA HIS A 318 -12.57 -16.87 -7.13
C HIS A 318 -12.33 -16.17 -8.47
N ALA A 319 -11.12 -15.67 -8.72
CA ALA A 319 -10.72 -15.20 -10.05
C ALA A 319 -10.77 -16.34 -11.08
N ARG A 320 -10.27 -17.54 -10.72
CA ARG A 320 -10.40 -18.73 -11.56
C ARG A 320 -11.85 -19.17 -11.75
N GLU A 321 -12.70 -18.98 -10.74
CA GLU A 321 -14.12 -19.29 -10.83
C GLU A 321 -14.84 -18.42 -11.86
N VAL A 322 -14.56 -17.12 -11.91
CA VAL A 322 -15.19 -16.18 -12.85
C VAL A 322 -14.54 -16.15 -14.22
N GLN A 323 -13.32 -16.67 -14.38
CA GLN A 323 -12.59 -16.67 -15.65
C GLN A 323 -13.40 -17.32 -16.78
N GLY A 324 -13.48 -16.64 -17.92
CA GLY A 324 -14.25 -17.06 -19.10
C GLY A 324 -15.77 -16.94 -18.95
N LYS A 325 -16.26 -16.26 -17.91
CA LYS A 325 -17.69 -16.10 -17.62
C LYS A 325 -18.07 -14.63 -17.43
N ASP A 326 -19.07 -14.17 -18.17
CA ASP A 326 -19.69 -12.87 -17.95
C ASP A 326 -20.59 -12.94 -16.71
N MET A 327 -20.03 -12.57 -15.55
CA MET A 327 -20.73 -12.68 -14.28
C MET A 327 -20.21 -11.72 -13.21
N MET A 328 -21.07 -11.53 -12.21
CA MET A 328 -20.73 -10.91 -10.94
C MET A 328 -20.66 -11.98 -9.85
N LEU A 329 -19.61 -11.98 -9.03
CA LEU A 329 -19.42 -12.90 -7.91
C LEU A 329 -19.16 -12.11 -6.61
N ILE A 330 -20.07 -12.27 -5.65
CA ILE A 330 -19.97 -11.64 -4.32
C ILE A 330 -19.08 -12.51 -3.42
N ARG A 331 -18.15 -11.88 -2.70
CA ARG A 331 -17.34 -12.46 -1.61
C ARG A 331 -17.45 -11.59 -0.36
N PRO A 332 -17.05 -12.10 0.83
CA PRO A 332 -17.11 -11.33 2.08
C PRO A 332 -16.48 -9.95 2.00
N ASP A 333 -15.26 -9.86 1.45
CA ASP A 333 -14.44 -8.65 1.46
C ASP A 333 -14.23 -8.03 0.07
N PHE A 334 -14.77 -8.62 -1.02
CA PHE A 334 -14.71 -8.02 -2.36
C PHE A 334 -15.84 -8.54 -3.25
N VAL A 335 -16.03 -7.93 -4.42
CA VAL A 335 -16.95 -8.42 -5.46
C VAL A 335 -16.24 -8.39 -6.80
N LEU A 336 -16.26 -9.50 -7.53
CA LEU A 336 -15.67 -9.56 -8.88
C LEU A 336 -16.75 -9.29 -9.92
N PHE A 337 -16.46 -8.40 -10.86
CA PHE A 337 -17.25 -8.13 -12.06
C PHE A 337 -16.40 -8.52 -13.28
N ASN A 338 -16.70 -9.67 -13.89
CA ASN A 338 -16.03 -10.14 -15.11
C ASN A 338 -16.97 -10.04 -16.30
N GLY A 339 -16.58 -9.35 -17.37
CA GLY A 339 -17.38 -9.24 -18.60
C GLY A 339 -18.75 -8.56 -18.43
N VAL A 340 -19.00 -7.90 -17.28
CA VAL A 340 -20.30 -7.29 -16.94
C VAL A 340 -20.15 -5.83 -16.55
N SER A 341 -21.26 -5.09 -16.60
CA SER A 341 -21.30 -3.69 -16.17
C SER A 341 -20.93 -3.55 -14.68
N PRO A 342 -20.25 -2.46 -14.26
CA PRO A 342 -20.04 -2.12 -12.85
C PRO A 342 -21.35 -1.94 -12.04
N ASP A 343 -22.49 -1.80 -12.74
CA ASP A 343 -23.83 -1.68 -12.14
C ASP A 343 -24.63 -3.01 -12.19
N GLN A 344 -23.99 -4.10 -12.63
CA GLN A 344 -24.60 -5.43 -12.67
C GLN A 344 -25.15 -5.82 -11.28
N ARG A 345 -26.31 -6.49 -11.28
CA ARG A 345 -26.93 -7.03 -10.08
C ARG A 345 -27.06 -8.54 -10.19
N THR A 346 -26.97 -9.23 -9.07
CA THR A 346 -27.23 -10.67 -8.99
C THR A 346 -28.30 -10.94 -7.94
N ARG A 347 -29.15 -11.95 -8.21
CA ARG A 347 -30.06 -12.53 -7.21
C ARG A 347 -29.43 -13.73 -6.50
N VAL A 348 -28.27 -14.18 -6.98
CA VAL A 348 -27.53 -15.31 -6.41
C VAL A 348 -26.70 -14.79 -5.26
N TRP A 349 -26.98 -15.30 -4.06
CA TRP A 349 -26.16 -15.04 -2.88
C TRP A 349 -25.12 -16.16 -2.72
N PRO A 350 -23.83 -15.84 -2.53
CA PRO A 350 -22.75 -16.82 -2.44
C PRO A 350 -22.93 -17.74 -1.23
N GLN A 351 -22.65 -19.03 -1.44
CA GLN A 351 -22.68 -20.03 -0.38
C GLN A 351 -21.63 -19.68 0.69
N GLY A 352 -21.99 -19.82 1.97
CA GLY A 352 -21.08 -19.58 3.10
C GLY A 352 -20.90 -18.12 3.50
N VAL A 353 -21.47 -17.16 2.76
CA VAL A 353 -21.49 -15.75 3.17
C VAL A 353 -22.80 -15.44 3.90
N PRO A 354 -22.78 -14.91 5.14
CA PRO A 354 -24.00 -14.53 5.83
C PRO A 354 -24.79 -13.44 5.08
N ASN A 355 -26.07 -13.68 4.82
CA ASN A 355 -26.95 -12.67 4.22
C ASN A 355 -27.59 -11.79 5.31
N ILE A 356 -26.78 -10.89 5.87
CA ILE A 356 -27.20 -9.99 6.95
C ILE A 356 -27.72 -8.67 6.37
N THR A 357 -28.83 -8.17 6.91
CA THR A 357 -29.35 -6.83 6.60
C THR A 357 -28.49 -5.77 7.30
N PRO A 358 -27.80 -4.87 6.56
CA PRO A 358 -27.00 -3.82 7.18
C PRO A 358 -27.90 -2.73 7.83
N PRO A 359 -27.38 -1.97 8.81
CA PRO A 359 -28.17 -1.03 9.62
C PRO A 359 -28.86 0.11 8.86
N PHE A 360 -28.56 0.34 7.58
CA PHE A 360 -29.28 1.30 6.73
C PHE A 360 -29.20 0.89 5.25
N HIS A 361 -30.27 1.11 4.48
CA HIS A 361 -30.28 0.95 3.03
C HIS A 361 -29.82 2.27 2.38
N PHE A 362 -28.61 2.33 1.83
CA PHE A 362 -28.15 3.46 1.01
C PHE A 362 -28.03 3.02 -0.46
#